data_AF-A0A7M3SVH6-F1
#
_entry.id   AF-A0A7M3SVH6-F1
#
_cell.length_a   1.000
_cell.length_b   1.000
_cell.length_c   1.000
_cell.angle_alpha   90.00
_cell.angle_beta   90.00
_cell.angle_gamma   90.00
#
_symmetry.space_group_name_H-M   'P 1'
#
loop_
_entity.id
_entity.type
_entity.pdbx_description
1 polymer ?
#
loop_
_entity_poly.entity_id
_entity_poly.type
_entity_poly.pdbx_seq_one_letter_code
_entity_poly.pdbx_strand_id
1 'polypeptide(L)'
;MARASRRNELLDAALAEWASRGYAAIGVKEITARAEVSHGTFYNYFENRRQMLDVLIQREMADYLEILSASARDIARPVTDDSLHAEITRVSSEILRRALRETDDLAFILLDVAGIDDDALQGQIELFRDAGRRAQTILASAVADGVIDESVSLEFAGQAWISAILGLLAPVVADGRDLGDIDSVARVLADALLHGVPVPVPDDAA
;
A
#
# COMPACT_ATOMS: atom_id res chain seq x y z
N MET A 1 27.68 7.23 -8.82
CA MET A 1 26.56 6.49 -9.48
C MET A 1 26.57 4.98 -9.15
N ALA A 2 27.72 4.31 -8.99
CA ALA A 2 27.76 2.86 -8.69
C ALA A 2 27.21 2.41 -7.31
N ARG A 3 27.29 3.26 -6.27
CA ARG A 3 26.93 2.88 -4.88
C ARG A 3 25.42 2.67 -4.68
N ALA A 4 24.58 3.54 -5.24
CA ALA A 4 23.13 3.39 -5.19
C ALA A 4 22.65 2.17 -6.01
N SER A 5 23.30 1.90 -7.15
CA SER A 5 23.02 0.72 -7.98
C SER A 5 23.21 -0.57 -7.19
N ARG A 6 24.36 -0.74 -6.53
CA ARG A 6 24.67 -1.99 -5.80
C ARG A 6 23.76 -2.22 -4.59
N ARG A 7 23.33 -1.14 -3.93
CA ARG A 7 22.34 -1.24 -2.85
C ARG A 7 21.01 -1.78 -3.38
N ASN A 8 20.54 -1.26 -4.51
CA ASN A 8 19.28 -1.69 -5.12
C ASN A 8 19.37 -3.12 -5.65
N GLU A 9 20.46 -3.49 -6.31
CA GLU A 9 20.68 -4.87 -6.78
C GLU A 9 20.66 -5.89 -5.64
N LEU A 10 21.23 -5.54 -4.48
CA LEU A 10 21.11 -6.37 -3.27
C LEU A 10 19.65 -6.48 -2.82
N LEU A 11 18.90 -5.38 -2.78
CA LEU A 11 17.49 -5.38 -2.38
C LEU A 11 16.62 -6.19 -3.35
N ASP A 12 16.83 -6.06 -4.66
CA ASP A 12 16.13 -6.85 -5.69
C ASP A 12 16.45 -8.34 -5.54
N ALA A 13 17.72 -8.66 -5.25
CA ALA A 13 18.13 -10.04 -4.99
C ALA A 13 17.48 -10.60 -3.72
N ALA A 14 17.39 -9.81 -2.64
CA ALA A 14 16.75 -10.24 -1.42
C ALA A 14 15.24 -10.42 -1.59
N LEU A 15 14.56 -9.48 -2.25
CA LEU A 15 13.14 -9.57 -2.53
C LEU A 15 12.81 -10.86 -3.27
N ALA A 16 13.53 -11.12 -4.36
CA ALA A 16 13.25 -12.29 -5.18
C ALA A 16 13.61 -13.63 -4.51
N GLU A 17 14.62 -13.67 -3.63
CA GLU A 17 14.89 -14.87 -2.81
C GLU A 17 13.84 -15.04 -1.70
N TRP A 18 13.45 -13.96 -1.01
CA TRP A 18 12.50 -14.01 0.10
C TRP A 18 11.07 -14.30 -0.36
N ALA A 19 10.60 -13.69 -1.45
CA ALA A 19 9.30 -13.98 -2.04
C ALA A 19 9.19 -15.43 -2.54
N SER A 20 10.29 -16.02 -3.02
CA SER A 20 10.28 -17.39 -3.55
C SER A 20 10.45 -18.48 -2.49
N ARG A 21 11.28 -18.23 -1.47
CA ARG A 21 11.76 -19.28 -0.54
C ARG A 21 11.52 -18.96 0.94
N GLY A 22 10.96 -17.77 1.23
CA GLY A 22 10.70 -17.28 2.58
C GLY A 22 11.93 -16.67 3.26
N TYR A 23 11.68 -15.75 4.18
CA TYR A 23 12.73 -14.99 4.89
C TYR A 23 13.67 -15.88 5.73
N ALA A 24 13.13 -16.92 6.39
CA ALA A 24 13.91 -17.78 7.28
C ALA A 24 14.97 -18.60 6.52
N ALA A 25 14.67 -19.06 5.31
CA ALA A 25 15.52 -19.97 4.54
C ALA A 25 16.70 -19.31 3.80
N ILE A 26 16.73 -17.98 3.74
CA ILE A 26 17.64 -17.21 2.85
C ILE A 26 18.65 -16.40 3.64
N GLY A 27 19.94 -16.77 3.61
CA GLY A 27 21.02 -16.04 4.24
C GLY A 27 21.62 -14.93 3.36
N VAL A 28 22.58 -14.19 3.94
CA VAL A 28 23.37 -13.18 3.21
C VAL A 28 24.12 -13.80 2.03
N LYS A 29 24.55 -15.05 2.15
CA LYS A 29 25.26 -15.80 1.11
C LYS A 29 24.40 -15.95 -0.15
N GLU A 30 23.14 -16.37 -0.01
CA GLU A 30 22.23 -16.57 -1.14
C GLU A 30 21.91 -15.23 -1.83
N ILE A 31 21.67 -14.18 -1.04
CA ILE A 31 21.40 -12.82 -1.54
C ILE A 31 22.59 -12.28 -2.35
N THR A 32 23.79 -12.35 -1.77
CA THR A 32 25.01 -11.84 -2.42
C THR A 32 25.40 -12.65 -3.65
N ALA A 33 25.16 -13.97 -3.64
CA ALA A 33 25.33 -14.83 -4.80
C ALA A 33 24.38 -14.44 -5.94
N ARG A 34 23.09 -14.23 -5.66
CA ARG A 34 22.12 -13.77 -6.67
C ARG A 34 22.48 -12.37 -7.21
N ALA A 35 22.91 -11.46 -6.35
CA ALA A 35 23.33 -10.11 -6.75
C ALA A 35 24.70 -10.06 -7.45
N GLU A 36 25.40 -11.20 -7.59
CA GLU A 36 26.75 -11.31 -8.16
C GLU A 36 27.78 -10.39 -7.48
N VAL A 37 27.67 -10.23 -6.16
CA VAL A 37 28.60 -9.41 -5.35
C VAL A 37 29.27 -10.22 -4.24
N SER A 38 30.36 -9.67 -3.70
CA SER A 38 31.06 -10.31 -2.57
C SER A 38 30.25 -10.22 -1.28
N HIS A 39 30.48 -11.17 -0.36
CA HIS A 39 29.87 -11.15 0.98
C HIS A 39 30.20 -9.87 1.77
N GLY A 40 31.42 -9.32 1.60
CA GLY A 40 31.81 -8.05 2.22
C GLY A 40 31.05 -6.85 1.64
N THR A 41 30.57 -6.93 0.40
CA THR A 41 29.78 -5.88 -0.22
C THR A 41 28.45 -5.68 0.50
N PHE A 42 27.82 -6.74 1.01
CA PHE A 42 26.59 -6.64 1.80
C PHE A 42 26.77 -5.72 3.01
N TYR A 43 27.82 -5.97 3.80
CA TYR A 43 28.07 -5.23 5.05
C TYR A 43 28.51 -3.78 4.84
N ASN A 44 28.78 -3.35 3.61
CA ASN A 44 28.97 -1.94 3.27
C ASN A 44 27.64 -1.16 3.18
N TYR A 45 26.51 -1.86 3.09
CA TYR A 45 25.16 -1.29 2.93
C TYR A 45 24.21 -1.64 4.06
N PHE A 46 24.32 -2.87 4.60
CA PHE A 46 23.39 -3.39 5.59
C PHE A 46 24.16 -4.04 6.75
N GLU A 47 23.78 -3.70 7.97
CA GLU A 47 24.34 -4.28 9.19
C GLU A 47 23.96 -5.76 9.32
N ASN A 48 22.73 -6.09 8.95
CA ASN A 48 22.17 -7.43 9.02
C ASN A 48 20.96 -7.57 8.07
N ARG A 49 20.44 -8.79 7.92
CA ARG A 49 19.26 -9.05 7.07
C ARG A 49 18.01 -8.33 7.54
N ARG A 50 17.85 -8.09 8.85
CA ARG A 50 16.67 -7.43 9.41
C ARG A 50 16.65 -5.97 9.01
N GLN A 51 17.75 -5.24 9.14
CA GLN A 51 17.88 -3.86 8.65
C GLN A 51 17.64 -3.78 7.13
N MET A 52 18.13 -4.76 6.38
CA MET A 52 17.86 -4.85 4.94
C MET A 52 16.37 -5.02 4.63
N LEU A 53 15.66 -5.85 5.41
CA LEU A 53 14.21 -6.03 5.27
C LEU A 53 13.45 -4.73 5.53
N ASP A 54 13.80 -3.96 6.57
CA ASP A 54 13.17 -2.66 6.84
C ASP A 54 13.34 -1.70 5.66
N VAL A 55 14.56 -1.64 5.14
CA VAL A 55 14.88 -0.82 3.98
C VAL A 55 14.11 -1.27 2.74
N LEU A 56 13.99 -2.58 2.52
CA LEU A 56 13.27 -3.15 1.39
C LEU A 56 11.80 -2.75 1.46
N ILE A 57 11.14 -2.95 2.61
CA ILE A 57 9.72 -2.61 2.79
C ILE A 57 9.52 -1.11 2.55
N GLN A 58 10.37 -0.25 3.11
CA GLN A 58 10.30 1.19 2.87
C GLN A 58 10.44 1.54 1.38
N ARG A 59 11.34 0.87 0.66
CA ARG A 59 11.54 1.08 -0.78
C ARG A 59 10.30 0.68 -1.57
N GLU A 60 9.79 -0.53 -1.37
CA GLU A 60 8.64 -1.04 -2.13
C GLU A 60 7.37 -0.23 -1.87
N MET A 61 7.23 0.27 -0.64
CA MET A 61 6.02 0.99 -0.22
C MET A 61 6.07 2.49 -0.49
N ALA A 62 7.26 3.03 -0.81
CA ALA A 62 7.47 4.46 -1.04
C ALA A 62 6.52 5.02 -2.11
N ASP A 63 6.38 4.32 -3.23
CA ASP A 63 5.55 4.79 -4.34
C ASP A 63 4.05 4.76 -4.00
N TYR A 64 3.59 3.79 -3.20
CA TYR A 64 2.20 3.75 -2.71
C TYR A 64 1.90 4.92 -1.79
N LEU A 65 2.82 5.20 -0.86
CA LEU A 65 2.70 6.34 0.05
C LEU A 65 2.78 7.67 -0.71
N GLU A 66 3.55 7.73 -1.79
CA GLU A 66 3.68 8.91 -2.63
C GLU A 66 2.39 9.18 -3.44
N ILE A 67 1.69 8.15 -3.95
CA ILE A 67 0.37 8.33 -4.59
C ILE A 67 -0.60 9.07 -3.65
N LEU A 68 -0.67 8.64 -2.39
CA LEU A 68 -1.53 9.26 -1.38
C LEU A 68 -1.08 10.69 -1.05
N SER A 69 0.22 10.91 -0.92
CA SER A 69 0.75 12.25 -0.60
C SER A 69 0.67 13.23 -1.74
N ALA A 70 0.84 12.80 -2.99
CA ALA A 70 0.62 13.62 -4.17
C ALA A 70 -0.85 14.04 -4.25
N SER A 71 -1.78 13.09 -4.08
CA SER A 71 -3.22 13.38 -4.04
C SER A 71 -3.57 14.43 -2.98
N ALA A 72 -3.06 14.29 -1.76
CA ALA A 72 -3.29 15.24 -0.68
C ALA A 72 -2.77 16.67 -0.99
N ARG A 73 -1.69 16.79 -1.77
CA ARG A 73 -1.12 18.09 -2.18
C ARG A 73 -1.84 18.71 -3.37
N ASP A 74 -2.26 17.88 -4.32
CA ASP A 74 -2.69 18.32 -5.65
C ASP A 74 -4.21 18.35 -5.81
N ILE A 75 -4.98 17.92 -4.79
CA ILE A 75 -6.45 17.94 -4.85
C ILE A 75 -6.99 19.34 -5.18
N ALA A 76 -7.83 19.39 -6.22
CA ALA A 76 -8.38 20.64 -6.73
C ALA A 76 -9.29 21.31 -5.69
N ARG A 77 -9.26 22.66 -5.65
CA ARG A 77 -10.12 23.46 -4.76
C ARG A 77 -10.99 24.45 -5.55
N PRO A 78 -12.24 24.71 -5.12
CA PRO A 78 -12.91 24.10 -3.96
C PRO A 78 -13.20 22.61 -4.18
N VAL A 79 -13.15 21.82 -3.11
CA VAL A 79 -13.50 20.41 -3.16
C VAL A 79 -15.02 20.30 -3.28
N THR A 80 -15.47 19.57 -4.28
CA THR A 80 -16.87 19.13 -4.44
C THR A 80 -16.98 17.63 -4.20
N ASP A 81 -18.20 17.15 -3.94
CA ASP A 81 -18.49 15.71 -3.83
C ASP A 81 -17.97 14.94 -5.06
N ASP A 82 -18.31 15.41 -6.26
CA ASP A 82 -17.82 14.82 -7.53
C ASP A 82 -16.29 14.80 -7.63
N SER A 83 -15.60 15.89 -7.24
CA SER A 83 -14.13 15.95 -7.33
C SER A 83 -13.45 15.04 -6.32
N LEU A 84 -14.02 14.92 -5.11
CA LEU A 84 -13.49 14.07 -4.06
C LEU A 84 -13.69 12.59 -4.41
N HIS A 85 -14.88 12.25 -4.91
CA HIS A 85 -15.20 10.93 -5.42
C HIS A 85 -14.25 10.51 -6.55
N ALA A 86 -14.05 11.40 -7.53
CA ALA A 86 -13.14 11.16 -8.64
C ALA A 86 -11.70 10.95 -8.15
N GLU A 87 -11.25 11.71 -7.17
CA GLU A 87 -9.91 11.61 -6.60
C GLU A 87 -9.71 10.31 -5.81
N ILE A 88 -10.67 9.91 -4.98
CA ILE A 88 -10.65 8.63 -4.26
C ILE A 88 -10.64 7.45 -5.25
N THR A 89 -11.46 7.53 -6.30
CA THR A 89 -11.49 6.53 -7.38
C THR A 89 -10.13 6.45 -8.07
N ARG A 90 -9.55 7.60 -8.45
CA ARG A 90 -8.25 7.68 -9.14
C ARG A 90 -7.13 7.07 -8.30
N VAL A 91 -7.02 7.48 -7.04
CA VAL A 91 -5.99 6.99 -6.09
C VAL A 91 -6.15 5.49 -5.87
N SER A 92 -7.38 5.02 -5.62
CA SER A 92 -7.65 3.60 -5.40
C SER A 92 -7.29 2.76 -6.63
N SER A 93 -7.68 3.19 -7.83
CA SER A 93 -7.32 2.52 -9.07
C SER A 93 -5.81 2.50 -9.30
N GLU A 94 -5.10 3.58 -8.98
CA GLU A 94 -3.65 3.67 -9.15
C GLU A 94 -2.91 2.69 -8.22
N ILE A 95 -3.31 2.65 -6.95
CA ILE A 95 -2.78 1.70 -5.96
C ILE A 95 -3.06 0.25 -6.39
N LEU A 96 -4.31 -0.06 -6.74
CA LEU A 96 -4.70 -1.42 -7.16
C LEU A 96 -3.96 -1.85 -8.43
N ARG A 97 -3.87 -1.00 -9.46
CA ARG A 97 -3.10 -1.31 -10.68
C ARG A 97 -1.63 -1.56 -10.39
N ARG A 98 -1.04 -0.81 -9.46
CA ARG A 98 0.36 -1.01 -9.07
C ARG A 98 0.53 -2.36 -8.37
N ALA A 99 -0.32 -2.66 -7.39
CA ALA A 99 -0.32 -3.90 -6.65
C ALA A 99 -0.43 -5.14 -7.56
N LEU A 100 -1.21 -5.03 -8.63
CA LEU A 100 -1.43 -6.11 -9.60
C LEU A 100 -0.32 -6.26 -10.65
N ARG A 101 0.63 -5.32 -10.74
CA ARG A 101 1.81 -5.45 -11.61
C ARG A 101 2.94 -6.26 -10.96
N GLU A 102 3.07 -6.16 -9.64
CA GLU A 102 4.18 -6.72 -8.84
C GLU A 102 3.61 -7.61 -7.72
N THR A 103 2.71 -8.53 -8.09
CA THR A 103 1.89 -9.28 -7.12
C THR A 103 2.69 -10.17 -6.19
N ASP A 104 3.75 -10.83 -6.67
CA ASP A 104 4.59 -11.71 -5.85
C ASP A 104 5.36 -10.94 -4.78
N ASP A 105 5.88 -9.76 -5.13
CA ASP A 105 6.62 -8.89 -4.22
C ASP A 105 5.70 -8.32 -3.14
N LEU A 106 4.49 -7.91 -3.55
CA LEU A 106 3.46 -7.45 -2.62
C LEU A 106 2.94 -8.59 -1.73
N ALA A 107 2.81 -9.81 -2.25
CA ALA A 107 2.40 -10.97 -1.47
C ALA A 107 3.35 -11.22 -0.29
N PHE A 108 4.66 -11.19 -0.54
CA PHE A 108 5.67 -11.29 0.52
C PHE A 108 5.48 -10.20 1.59
N ILE A 109 5.32 -8.95 1.15
CA ILE A 109 5.17 -7.82 2.08
C ILE A 109 3.88 -7.91 2.90
N LEU A 110 2.76 -8.30 2.29
CA LEU A 110 1.46 -8.34 2.96
C LEU A 110 1.29 -9.57 3.86
N LEU A 111 1.74 -10.75 3.41
CA LEU A 111 1.43 -12.03 4.05
C LEU A 111 2.56 -12.57 4.92
N ASP A 112 3.81 -12.41 4.50
CA ASP A 112 4.95 -13.09 5.15
C ASP A 112 5.63 -12.23 6.21
N VAL A 113 5.75 -10.92 5.98
CA VAL A 113 6.48 -10.00 6.87
C VAL A 113 5.93 -10.04 8.31
N ALA A 114 4.60 -10.10 8.45
CA ALA A 114 3.92 -10.17 9.75
C ALA A 114 4.32 -11.41 10.58
N GLY A 115 4.79 -12.48 9.95
CA GLY A 115 5.16 -13.73 10.59
C GLY A 115 6.65 -13.86 10.93
N ILE A 116 7.47 -12.85 10.66
CA ILE A 116 8.94 -12.93 10.83
C ILE A 116 9.33 -12.76 12.31
N ASP A 117 9.00 -11.62 12.89
CA ASP A 117 9.23 -11.25 14.28
C ASP A 117 8.31 -10.08 14.69
N ASP A 118 8.25 -9.78 15.99
CA ASP A 118 7.39 -8.73 16.54
C ASP A 118 7.74 -7.33 15.98
N ASP A 119 9.02 -7.07 15.72
CA ASP A 119 9.48 -5.79 15.18
C ASP A 119 9.05 -5.62 13.72
N ALA A 120 9.10 -6.68 12.91
CA ALA A 120 8.60 -6.71 11.54
C ALA A 120 7.08 -6.50 11.48
N LEU A 121 6.34 -7.18 12.36
CA LEU A 121 4.90 -6.98 12.49
C LEU A 121 4.58 -5.52 12.86
N GLN A 122 5.27 -4.97 13.86
CA GLN A 122 5.05 -3.59 14.30
C GLN A 122 5.38 -2.57 13.20
N GLY A 123 6.47 -2.79 12.46
CA GLY A 123 6.85 -1.96 11.31
C GLY A 123 5.79 -2.00 10.20
N GLN A 124 5.24 -3.18 9.91
CA GLN A 124 4.16 -3.35 8.93
C GLN A 124 2.87 -2.66 9.37
N ILE A 125 2.50 -2.76 10.65
CA ILE A 125 1.34 -2.06 11.20
C ILE A 125 1.51 -0.54 11.09
N GLU A 126 2.69 -0.01 11.43
CA GLU A 126 2.94 1.43 11.35
C GLU A 126 2.93 1.94 9.91
N LEU A 127 3.42 1.14 8.96
CA LEU A 127 3.32 1.44 7.54
C LEU A 127 1.85 1.59 7.10
N PHE A 128 0.97 0.66 7.47
CA PHE A 128 -0.45 0.74 7.12
C PHE A 128 -1.15 1.93 7.79
N ARG A 129 -0.77 2.26 9.03
CA ARG A 129 -1.25 3.48 9.70
C ARG A 129 -0.77 4.74 9.01
N ASP A 130 0.47 4.77 8.51
CA ASP A 130 0.97 5.91 7.76
C ASP A 130 0.19 6.15 6.46
N ALA A 131 -0.12 5.07 5.73
CA ALA A 131 -1.01 5.15 4.58
C ALA A 131 -2.39 5.70 4.99
N GLY A 132 -2.96 5.22 6.11
CA GLY A 132 -4.23 5.71 6.66
C GLY A 132 -4.21 7.21 6.99
N ARG A 133 -3.13 7.72 7.60
CA ARG A 133 -2.94 9.15 7.88
C ARG A 133 -2.84 9.99 6.61
N ARG A 134 -2.18 9.48 5.56
CA ARG A 134 -2.10 10.17 4.27
C ARG A 134 -3.48 10.21 3.59
N ALA A 135 -4.23 9.11 3.62
CA ALA A 135 -5.61 9.07 3.16
C ALA A 135 -6.52 10.04 3.94
N GLN A 136 -6.38 10.11 5.27
CA GLN A 136 -7.07 11.10 6.11
C GLN A 136 -6.78 12.53 5.64
N THR A 137 -5.55 12.84 5.22
CA THR A 137 -5.18 14.19 4.75
C THR A 137 -5.94 14.58 3.48
N ILE A 138 -6.21 13.62 2.59
CA ILE A 138 -7.05 13.83 1.40
C ILE A 138 -8.48 14.18 1.84
N LEU A 139 -9.07 13.37 2.73
CA LEU A 139 -10.45 13.59 3.23
C LEU A 139 -10.58 14.91 4.00
N ALA A 140 -9.55 15.32 4.75
CA ALA A 140 -9.56 16.57 5.49
C ALA A 140 -9.69 17.82 4.61
N SER A 141 -9.26 17.73 3.34
CA SER A 141 -9.41 18.84 2.40
C SER A 141 -10.89 19.16 2.10
N ALA A 142 -11.76 18.15 2.21
CA ALA A 142 -13.19 18.24 1.89
C ALA A 142 -14.04 18.81 3.03
N VAL A 143 -13.53 18.82 4.27
CA VAL A 143 -14.24 19.41 5.42
C VAL A 143 -14.35 20.92 5.29
N ALA A 144 -13.27 21.57 4.83
CA ALA A 144 -13.24 23.03 4.68
C ALA A 144 -14.28 23.57 3.69
N ASP A 145 -14.63 22.77 2.69
CA ASP A 145 -15.61 23.10 1.65
C ASP A 145 -17.01 22.51 1.96
N GLY A 146 -17.19 21.90 3.14
CA GLY A 146 -18.48 21.39 3.63
C GLY A 146 -18.96 20.11 2.94
N VAL A 147 -18.09 19.39 2.23
CA VAL A 147 -18.41 18.12 1.55
C VAL A 147 -18.42 16.96 2.56
N ILE A 148 -17.50 16.96 3.52
CA ILE A 148 -17.51 16.02 4.65
C ILE A 148 -17.92 16.77 5.92
N ASP A 149 -18.87 16.19 6.66
CA ASP A 149 -19.30 16.72 7.95
C ASP A 149 -18.19 16.63 9.01
N GLU A 150 -18.01 17.68 9.80
CA GLU A 150 -16.95 17.80 10.81
C GLU A 150 -17.06 16.77 11.95
N SER A 151 -18.23 16.15 12.13
CA SER A 151 -18.44 15.09 13.13
C SER A 151 -17.83 13.74 12.72
N VAL A 152 -17.46 13.56 11.44
CA VAL A 152 -16.87 12.32 10.95
C VAL A 152 -15.42 12.18 11.44
N SER A 153 -15.10 11.01 12.02
CA SER A 153 -13.70 10.68 12.36
C SER A 153 -12.90 10.42 11.08
N LEU A 154 -12.16 11.43 10.61
CA LEU A 154 -11.32 11.31 9.42
C LEU A 154 -10.16 10.32 9.59
N GLU A 155 -9.67 10.14 10.82
CA GLU A 155 -8.67 9.11 11.14
C GLU A 155 -9.24 7.72 10.84
N PHE A 156 -10.44 7.43 11.34
CA PHE A 156 -11.10 6.16 11.08
C PHE A 156 -11.47 6.01 9.60
N ALA A 157 -11.98 7.07 8.95
CA ALA A 157 -12.35 7.03 7.53
C ALA A 157 -11.14 6.78 6.62
N GLY A 158 -10.02 7.47 6.87
CA GLY A 158 -8.76 7.23 6.15
C GLY A 158 -8.23 5.81 6.37
N GLN A 159 -8.28 5.31 7.60
CA GLN A 159 -7.91 3.92 7.90
C GLN A 159 -8.84 2.90 7.23
N ALA A 160 -10.15 3.16 7.21
CA ALA A 160 -11.14 2.29 6.59
C ALA A 160 -10.92 2.18 5.06
N TRP A 161 -10.59 3.31 4.41
CA TRP A 161 -10.25 3.33 2.99
C TRP A 161 -9.05 2.42 2.68
N ILE A 162 -7.94 2.60 3.39
CA ILE A 162 -6.74 1.77 3.20
C ILE A 162 -7.01 0.30 3.52
N SER A 163 -7.76 0.03 4.59
CA SER A 163 -8.11 -1.33 4.99
C SER A 163 -8.98 -2.04 3.94
N ALA A 164 -9.88 -1.32 3.27
CA ALA A 164 -10.68 -1.87 2.17
C ALA A 164 -9.80 -2.27 0.97
N ILE A 165 -8.83 -1.43 0.59
CA ILE A 165 -7.86 -1.76 -0.48
C ILE A 165 -7.05 -3.00 -0.11
N LEU A 166 -6.50 -3.05 1.11
CA LEU A 166 -5.71 -4.20 1.57
C LEU A 166 -6.54 -5.49 1.59
N GLY A 167 -7.79 -5.42 2.08
CA GLY A 167 -8.72 -6.54 2.10
C GLY A 167 -9.09 -7.06 0.72
N LEU A 168 -9.16 -6.18 -0.29
CA LEU A 168 -9.38 -6.56 -1.68
C LEU A 168 -8.15 -7.24 -2.30
N LEU A 169 -6.94 -6.80 -1.93
CA LEU A 169 -5.69 -7.35 -2.46
C LEU A 169 -5.36 -8.73 -1.85
N ALA A 170 -5.71 -8.97 -0.58
CA ALA A 170 -5.42 -10.22 0.12
C ALA A 170 -5.78 -11.51 -0.65
N PRO A 171 -7.00 -11.71 -1.17
CA PRO A 171 -7.33 -12.91 -1.95
C PRO A 171 -6.64 -12.96 -3.33
N VAL A 172 -6.26 -11.80 -3.88
CA VAL A 172 -5.54 -11.73 -5.16
C VAL A 172 -4.11 -12.22 -4.96
N VAL A 173 -3.43 -11.73 -3.93
CA VAL A 173 -2.05 -12.13 -3.62
C VAL A 173 -1.95 -13.56 -3.10
N ALA A 174 -2.98 -14.05 -2.39
CA ALA A 174 -2.97 -15.40 -1.80
C ALA A 174 -3.31 -16.50 -2.83
N ASP A 175 -4.37 -16.29 -3.63
CA ASP A 175 -4.96 -17.35 -4.47
C ASP A 175 -5.02 -16.98 -5.96
N GLY A 176 -4.41 -15.86 -6.38
CA GLY A 176 -4.46 -15.39 -7.78
C GLY A 176 -5.87 -15.02 -8.24
N ARG A 177 -6.75 -14.65 -7.31
CA ARG A 177 -8.13 -14.27 -7.63
C ARG A 177 -8.15 -13.03 -8.51
N ASP A 178 -8.98 -13.06 -9.55
CA ASP A 178 -9.19 -11.89 -10.39
C ASP A 178 -10.04 -10.85 -9.64
N LEU A 179 -9.53 -9.62 -9.58
CA LEU A 179 -10.25 -8.47 -9.00
C LEU A 179 -11.28 -7.89 -9.99
N GLY A 180 -11.19 -8.25 -11.27
CA GLY A 180 -12.05 -7.73 -12.33
C GLY A 180 -11.64 -6.33 -12.78
N ASP A 181 -12.62 -5.53 -13.22
CA ASP A 181 -12.37 -4.15 -13.67
C ASP A 181 -11.98 -3.24 -12.49
N ILE A 182 -10.70 -2.88 -12.43
CA ILE A 182 -10.12 -2.08 -11.35
C ILE A 182 -10.83 -0.73 -11.20
N ASP A 183 -11.22 -0.09 -12.30
CA ASP A 183 -11.91 1.20 -12.22
C ASP A 183 -13.32 1.06 -11.67
N SER A 184 -14.01 -0.04 -11.97
CA SER A 184 -15.29 -0.35 -11.33
C SER A 184 -15.14 -0.64 -9.85
N VAL A 185 -14.11 -1.39 -9.44
CA VAL A 185 -13.84 -1.69 -8.03
C VAL A 185 -13.52 -0.41 -7.24
N ALA A 186 -12.64 0.43 -7.78
CA ALA A 186 -12.28 1.70 -7.17
C ALA A 186 -13.48 2.64 -7.03
N ARG A 187 -14.39 2.66 -8.01
CA ARG A 187 -15.63 3.45 -7.94
C ARG A 187 -16.55 2.97 -6.82
N VAL A 188 -16.75 1.65 -6.70
CA VAL A 188 -17.54 1.06 -5.61
C VAL A 188 -16.93 1.38 -4.25
N LEU A 189 -15.60 1.37 -4.11
CA LEU A 189 -14.92 1.80 -2.90
C LEU A 189 -15.20 3.28 -2.57
N ALA A 190 -15.13 4.16 -3.58
CA ALA A 190 -15.41 5.58 -3.39
C ALA A 190 -16.87 5.82 -2.99
N ASP A 191 -17.81 5.18 -3.66
CA ASP A 191 -19.25 5.22 -3.35
C ASP A 191 -19.49 4.74 -1.90
N ALA A 192 -18.94 3.58 -1.53
CA ALA A 192 -19.12 3.01 -0.20
C ALA A 192 -18.50 3.89 0.90
N LEU A 193 -17.38 4.55 0.62
CA LEU A 193 -16.69 5.41 1.58
C LEU A 193 -17.41 6.75 1.80
N LEU A 194 -17.90 7.38 0.73
CA LEU A 194 -18.52 8.71 0.80
C LEU A 194 -20.02 8.66 1.07
N HIS A 195 -20.71 7.69 0.47
CA HIS A 195 -22.18 7.64 0.45
C HIS A 195 -22.73 6.39 1.14
N GLY A 196 -21.88 5.45 1.53
CA GLY A 196 -22.28 4.16 2.08
C GLY A 196 -22.77 3.18 1.01
N VAL A 197 -23.28 2.03 1.44
CA VAL A 197 -23.93 1.08 0.51
C VAL A 197 -25.38 1.52 0.31
N PRO A 198 -25.82 1.81 -0.92
CA PRO A 198 -27.20 2.21 -1.15
C PRO A 198 -28.15 1.08 -0.72
N VAL A 199 -28.97 1.35 0.30
CA VAL A 199 -30.07 0.47 0.68
C VAL A 199 -31.22 0.76 -0.28
N PRO A 200 -31.80 -0.23 -0.98
CA PRO A 200 -33.01 0.00 -1.75
C PRO A 200 -34.07 0.54 -0.78
N VAL A 201 -34.49 1.79 -0.97
CA VAL A 201 -35.67 2.29 -0.28
C VAL A 201 -36.82 1.45 -0.84
N PRO A 202 -37.54 0.66 -0.02
CA PRO A 202 -38.75 0.02 -0.49
C PRO A 202 -39.65 1.14 -1.02
N ASP A 203 -40.17 1.01 -2.24
CA ASP A 203 -41.23 1.89 -2.72
C ASP A 203 -42.36 1.81 -1.69
N ASP A 204 -42.42 2.77 -0.78
CA ASP A 204 -43.59 2.95 0.06
C ASP A 204 -44.73 3.26 -0.89
N ALA A 205 -45.59 2.26 -1.04
CA ALA A 205 -46.74 2.25 -1.91
C ALA A 205 -47.53 3.56 -1.75
N ALA A 206 -47.60 4.31 -2.85
CA ALA A 206 -48.57 5.36 -3.08
C ALA A 206 -50.01 4.83 -2.98
#